data_AF-A0A7S3I7F3-F1
#
_entry.id   AF-A0A7S3I7F3-F1
#
_cell.length_a   1.000
_cell.length_b   1.000
_cell.length_c   1.000
_cell.angle_alpha   90.00
_cell.angle_beta   90.00
_cell.angle_gamma   90.00
#
_symmetry.space_group_name_H-M   'P 1'
#
loop_
_entity.id
_entity.type
_entity.pdbx_description
1 polymer ?
#
loop_
_entity_poly.entity_id
_entity_poly.type
_entity_poly.pdbx_seq_one_letter_code
_entity_poly.pdbx_strand_id
1 'polypeptide(L)'
;MVVRDSGPSIIDKLLGQYENHDDAHFVGEYLRMYAQYPALLKCWCKMGRIQTLLRVILNFNFNIQSDAVETTIYLLMTERANDIDWANFIEENKVRFIETFSQLYDEITDDDAGDKDDGENKQNAHDDEGGNFFALKELMKLQYQMLTKQDKCFKSMQHYWSNNKQCLIQVMQLMEYEDDSLIYECILQLSLFLRPSCSPEIKKVLTQQSKPLIEAIEQYQPRHPPEDDFIQ
;
A
#
# COMPACT_ATOMS: atom_id res chain seq x y z
N MET A 1 -14.31 7.35 29.84
CA MET A 1 -13.88 5.97 30.14
C MET A 1 -14.62 4.96 29.27
N VAL A 2 -15.96 4.97 29.21
CA VAL A 2 -16.80 4.02 28.42
C VAL A 2 -16.42 3.89 26.94
N VAL A 3 -16.06 4.98 26.25
CA VAL A 3 -15.71 4.96 24.82
C VAL A 3 -14.36 4.28 24.56
N ARG A 4 -13.40 4.34 25.50
CA ARG A 4 -12.11 3.64 25.35
C ARG A 4 -12.28 2.13 25.50
N ASP A 5 -13.09 1.69 26.45
CA ASP A 5 -13.27 0.26 26.74
C ASP A 5 -14.11 -0.43 25.65
N SER A 6 -15.06 0.29 25.04
CA SER A 6 -15.87 -0.21 23.92
C SER A 6 -15.25 0.05 22.55
N GLY A 7 -14.27 0.94 22.46
CA GLY A 7 -13.66 1.41 21.21
C GLY A 7 -13.20 0.32 20.26
N PRO A 8 -12.51 -0.75 20.74
CA PRO A 8 -12.14 -1.89 19.91
C PRO A 8 -13.34 -2.54 19.20
N SER A 9 -14.45 -2.74 19.92
CA SER A 9 -15.67 -3.33 19.36
C SER A 9 -16.40 -2.39 18.41
N ILE A 10 -16.27 -1.07 18.61
CA ILE A 10 -16.85 -0.06 17.72
C ILE A 10 -16.10 -0.04 16.39
N ILE A 11 -14.76 -0.06 16.42
CA ILE A 11 -13.96 -0.16 15.19
C ILE A 11 -14.29 -1.45 14.44
N ASP A 12 -14.36 -2.59 15.13
CA ASP A 12 -14.68 -3.87 14.47
C ASP A 12 -16.07 -3.83 13.80
N LYS A 13 -17.07 -3.18 14.43
CA LYS A 13 -18.40 -2.96 13.83
C LYS A 13 -18.37 -2.02 12.63
N LEU A 14 -17.67 -0.88 12.75
CA LEU A 14 -17.53 0.10 11.68
C LEU A 14 -16.83 -0.52 10.46
N LEU A 15 -15.73 -1.25 10.66
CA LEU A 15 -15.04 -1.98 9.60
C LEU A 15 -15.96 -2.99 8.90
N GLY A 16 -16.80 -3.72 9.66
CA GLY A 16 -17.79 -4.65 9.09
C GLY A 16 -18.94 -3.97 8.32
N GLN A 17 -19.09 -2.65 8.44
CA GLN A 17 -20.09 -1.85 7.72
C GLN A 17 -19.48 -1.02 6.58
N TYR A 18 -18.15 -0.98 6.46
CA TYR A 18 -17.47 -0.08 5.52
C TYR A 18 -17.76 -0.43 4.05
N GLU A 19 -17.99 -1.70 3.75
CA GLU A 19 -18.35 -2.13 2.40
C GLU A 19 -19.82 -1.82 2.04
N ASN A 20 -20.62 -1.29 2.98
CA ASN A 20 -21.95 -0.80 2.67
C ASN A 20 -21.87 0.56 1.96
N HIS A 21 -22.27 0.59 0.70
CA HIS A 21 -22.19 1.76 -0.18
C HIS A 21 -22.77 3.05 0.43
N ASP A 22 -23.93 2.95 1.08
CA ASP A 22 -24.66 4.12 1.56
C ASP A 22 -24.01 4.76 2.80
N ASP A 23 -23.16 4.02 3.49
CA ASP A 23 -22.55 4.43 4.77
C ASP A 23 -21.03 4.62 4.68
N ALA A 24 -20.37 4.24 3.58
CA ALA A 24 -18.91 4.15 3.50
C ALA A 24 -18.18 5.45 3.91
N HIS A 25 -18.65 6.60 3.41
CA HIS A 25 -18.06 7.89 3.78
C HIS A 25 -18.24 8.21 5.28
N PHE A 26 -19.45 7.99 5.80
CA PHE A 26 -19.76 8.19 7.21
C PHE A 26 -18.93 7.26 8.10
N VAL A 27 -18.85 5.98 7.75
CA VAL A 27 -18.00 4.99 8.44
C VAL A 27 -16.54 5.45 8.43
N GLY A 28 -16.03 5.89 7.29
CA GLY A 28 -14.69 6.44 7.13
C GLY A 28 -14.39 7.62 8.04
N GLU A 29 -15.29 8.60 8.11
CA GLU A 29 -15.12 9.75 9.02
C GLU A 29 -14.97 9.32 10.48
N TYR A 30 -15.79 8.37 10.94
CA TYR A 30 -15.69 7.86 12.30
C TYR A 30 -14.38 7.10 12.51
N LEU A 31 -13.98 6.25 11.58
CA LEU A 31 -12.72 5.52 11.65
C LEU A 31 -11.50 6.46 11.69
N ARG A 32 -11.51 7.52 10.88
CA ARG A 32 -10.50 8.60 10.89
C ARG A 32 -10.48 9.36 12.21
N MET A 33 -11.63 9.63 12.81
CA MET A 33 -11.71 10.21 14.16
C MET A 33 -10.99 9.33 15.20
N TYR A 34 -11.16 8.01 15.15
CA TYR A 34 -10.43 7.08 16.04
C TYR A 34 -8.91 7.08 15.79
N ALA A 35 -8.48 7.36 14.56
CA ALA A 35 -7.06 7.46 14.20
C ALA A 35 -6.41 8.80 14.60
N GLN A 36 -7.22 9.86 14.71
CA GLN A 36 -6.76 11.22 15.01
C GLN A 36 -6.43 11.43 16.49
N TYR A 37 -7.25 10.88 17.39
CA TYR A 37 -7.07 11.11 18.82
C TYR A 37 -6.18 10.02 19.44
N PRO A 38 -5.03 10.35 20.06
CA PRO A 38 -4.14 9.35 20.68
C PRO A 38 -4.85 8.45 21.69
N ALA A 39 -5.86 8.98 22.36
CA ALA A 39 -6.67 8.25 23.31
C ALA A 39 -7.52 7.12 22.69
N LEU A 40 -7.89 7.27 21.42
CA LEU A 40 -8.71 6.32 20.67
C LEU A 40 -7.85 5.46 19.74
N LEU A 41 -6.68 5.95 19.32
CA LEU A 41 -5.75 5.26 18.43
C LEU A 41 -5.38 3.85 18.93
N LYS A 42 -5.27 3.66 20.25
CA LYS A 42 -5.02 2.33 20.84
C LYS A 42 -6.06 1.28 20.44
N CYS A 43 -7.27 1.69 20.08
CA CYS A 43 -8.30 0.80 19.57
C CYS A 43 -7.93 0.22 18.19
N TRP A 44 -7.04 0.88 17.43
CA TRP A 44 -6.50 0.38 16.16
C TRP A 44 -5.34 -0.59 16.31
N CYS A 45 -4.70 -0.71 17.49
CA CYS A 45 -3.51 -1.53 17.72
C CYS A 45 -3.81 -3.05 17.75
N LYS A 46 -4.41 -3.57 16.68
CA LYS A 46 -4.64 -4.98 16.39
C LYS A 46 -4.46 -5.15 14.89
N MET A 47 -3.47 -5.94 14.48
CA MET A 47 -3.13 -6.10 13.06
C MET A 47 -4.34 -6.50 12.21
N GLY A 48 -5.23 -7.37 12.72
CA GLY A 48 -6.45 -7.76 12.03
C GLY A 48 -7.34 -6.59 11.59
N ARG A 49 -7.40 -5.48 12.34
CA ARG A 49 -8.16 -4.27 11.97
C ARG A 49 -7.54 -3.53 10.80
N ILE A 50 -6.20 -3.45 10.82
CA ILE A 50 -5.43 -2.84 9.73
C ILE A 50 -5.60 -3.68 8.46
N GLN A 51 -5.52 -5.00 8.58
CA GLN A 51 -5.73 -5.93 7.47
C GLN A 51 -7.14 -5.78 6.88
N THR A 52 -8.17 -5.71 7.72
CA THR A 52 -9.54 -5.46 7.24
C THR A 52 -9.64 -4.12 6.51
N LEU A 53 -9.10 -3.03 7.08
CA LEU A 53 -9.11 -1.72 6.41
C LEU A 53 -8.40 -1.75 5.04
N LEU A 54 -7.21 -2.36 4.98
CA LEU A 54 -6.46 -2.47 3.73
C LEU A 54 -7.21 -3.32 2.69
N ARG A 55 -7.91 -4.37 3.11
CA ARG A 55 -8.72 -5.21 2.21
C ARG A 55 -9.90 -4.45 1.60
N VAL A 56 -10.47 -3.47 2.30
CA VAL A 56 -11.54 -2.61 1.74
C VAL A 56 -11.05 -1.81 0.52
N ILE A 57 -9.75 -1.55 0.38
CA ILE A 57 -9.18 -0.88 -0.81
C ILE A 57 -9.35 -1.73 -2.08
N LEU A 58 -9.51 -3.05 -1.97
CA LEU A 58 -9.76 -3.93 -3.12
C LEU A 58 -11.20 -3.82 -3.63
N ASN A 59 -12.08 -3.10 -2.95
CA ASN A 59 -13.47 -2.93 -3.36
C ASN A 59 -13.55 -2.24 -4.74
N PHE A 60 -14.34 -2.80 -5.67
CA PHE A 60 -14.53 -2.22 -7.00
C PHE A 60 -15.36 -0.93 -7.01
N ASN A 61 -16.06 -0.62 -5.92
CA ASN A 61 -16.74 0.66 -5.79
C ASN A 61 -15.73 1.76 -5.46
N PHE A 62 -15.51 2.66 -6.42
CA PHE A 62 -14.55 3.76 -6.30
C PHE A 62 -14.75 4.62 -5.05
N ASN A 63 -15.98 4.90 -4.63
CA ASN A 63 -16.23 5.73 -3.44
C ASN A 63 -15.77 5.02 -2.16
N ILE A 64 -16.05 3.72 -2.05
CA ILE A 64 -15.63 2.90 -0.91
C ILE A 64 -14.10 2.79 -0.89
N GLN A 65 -13.52 2.45 -2.04
CA GLN A 65 -12.09 2.29 -2.22
C GLN A 65 -11.33 3.58 -1.91
N SER A 66 -11.74 4.71 -2.49
CA SER A 66 -11.09 6.01 -2.30
C SER A 66 -11.16 6.46 -0.84
N ASP A 67 -12.30 6.26 -0.17
CA ASP A 67 -12.44 6.62 1.25
C ASP A 67 -11.61 5.69 2.16
N ALA A 68 -11.50 4.40 1.84
CA ALA A 68 -10.64 3.46 2.55
C ALA A 68 -9.14 3.79 2.40
N VAL A 69 -8.72 4.23 1.20
CA VAL A 69 -7.35 4.77 0.97
C VAL A 69 -7.13 5.98 1.87
N GLU A 70 -8.05 6.95 1.89
CA GLU A 70 -7.95 8.12 2.75
C GLU A 70 -7.86 7.73 4.23
N THR A 71 -8.72 6.84 4.71
CA THR A 71 -8.68 6.35 6.10
C THR A 71 -7.36 5.67 6.44
N THR A 72 -6.78 4.91 5.50
CA THR A 72 -5.46 4.29 5.67
C THR A 72 -4.36 5.35 5.76
N ILE A 73 -4.42 6.41 4.95
CA ILE A 73 -3.50 7.55 5.03
C ILE A 73 -3.58 8.20 6.41
N TYR A 74 -4.78 8.51 6.91
CA TYR A 74 -4.95 9.07 8.25
C TYR A 74 -4.41 8.12 9.34
N LEU A 75 -4.61 6.82 9.20
CA LEU A 75 -4.15 5.86 10.20
C LEU A 75 -2.63 5.70 10.21
N LEU A 76 -1.99 5.54 9.05
CA LEU A 76 -0.56 5.21 8.97
C LEU A 76 0.34 6.44 8.77
N MET A 77 -0.14 7.47 8.08
CA MET A 77 0.68 8.59 7.61
C MET A 77 0.65 9.81 8.52
N THR A 78 -0.37 9.99 9.36
CA THR A 78 -0.37 11.09 10.35
C THR A 78 0.87 11.03 11.24
N GLU A 79 1.52 12.19 11.41
CA GLU A 79 2.69 12.35 12.29
C GLU A 79 2.27 12.22 13.75
N ARG A 80 2.95 11.35 14.48
CA ARG A 80 2.65 11.03 15.89
C ARG A 80 3.93 11.03 16.71
N ALA A 81 4.66 12.14 16.64
CA ALA A 81 5.83 12.36 17.47
C ALA A 81 5.41 12.17 18.94
N ASN A 82 5.98 11.16 19.60
CA ASN A 82 5.75 10.75 21.00
C ASN A 82 4.66 9.72 21.28
N ASP A 83 3.96 9.14 20.29
CA ASP A 83 3.07 8.00 20.56
C ASP A 83 3.86 6.68 20.62
N ILE A 84 4.34 6.35 21.82
CA ILE A 84 5.17 5.15 22.08
C ILE A 84 4.38 3.87 21.82
N ASP A 85 3.09 3.83 22.17
CA ASP A 85 2.27 2.64 22.02
C ASP A 85 2.04 2.32 20.55
N TRP A 86 1.78 3.33 19.73
CA TRP A 86 1.71 3.19 18.27
C TRP A 86 3.05 2.76 17.68
N ALA A 87 4.15 3.40 18.08
CA ALA A 87 5.48 3.05 17.59
C ALA A 87 5.86 1.59 17.91
N ASN A 88 5.55 1.12 19.13
CA ASN A 88 5.77 -0.25 19.55
C ASN A 88 4.89 -1.22 18.74
N PHE A 89 3.61 -0.89 18.54
CA PHE A 89 2.72 -1.70 17.72
C PHE A 89 3.25 -1.89 16.29
N ILE A 90 3.73 -0.82 15.65
CA ILE A 90 4.36 -0.88 14.32
C ILE A 90 5.63 -1.74 14.34
N GLU A 91 6.51 -1.54 15.32
CA GLU A 91 7.77 -2.30 15.42
C GLU A 91 7.53 -3.80 15.61
N GLU A 92 6.60 -4.18 16.50
CA GLU A 92 6.24 -5.57 16.79
C GLU A 92 5.57 -6.27 15.60
N ASN A 93 4.84 -5.52 14.77
CA ASN A 93 4.09 -6.07 13.64
C ASN A 93 4.72 -5.79 12.27
N LYS A 94 5.94 -5.23 12.20
CA LYS A 94 6.55 -4.76 10.94
C LYS A 94 6.59 -5.82 9.84
N VAL A 95 6.87 -7.07 10.21
CA VAL A 95 6.87 -8.20 9.28
C VAL A 95 5.46 -8.46 8.74
N ARG A 96 4.45 -8.47 9.63
CA ARG A 96 3.06 -8.71 9.25
C ARG A 96 2.48 -7.59 8.40
N PHE A 97 2.90 -6.34 8.62
CA PHE A 97 2.58 -5.21 7.74
C PHE A 97 3.05 -5.49 6.32
N ILE A 98 4.33 -5.82 6.18
CA ILE A 98 4.93 -6.15 4.87
C ILE A 98 4.22 -7.32 4.21
N GLU A 99 4.03 -8.42 4.93
CA GLU A 99 3.33 -9.61 4.42
C GLU A 99 1.89 -9.30 4.01
N THR A 100 1.20 -8.41 4.72
CA THR A 100 -0.16 -8.00 4.36
C THR A 100 -0.20 -7.27 3.03
N PHE A 101 0.72 -6.32 2.78
CA PHE A 101 0.80 -5.66 1.48
C PHE A 101 1.13 -6.65 0.37
N SER A 102 2.13 -7.52 0.58
CA SER A 102 2.48 -8.55 -0.41
C SER A 102 1.32 -9.48 -0.73
N GLN A 103 0.57 -9.95 0.27
CA GLN A 103 -0.62 -10.77 0.07
C GLN A 103 -1.70 -10.05 -0.74
N LEU A 104 -1.94 -8.76 -0.46
CA LEU A 104 -2.93 -7.99 -1.20
C LEU A 104 -2.50 -7.73 -2.65
N TYR A 105 -1.21 -7.63 -2.93
CA TYR A 105 -0.72 -7.59 -4.32
C TYR A 105 -1.03 -8.90 -5.03
N ASP A 106 -0.67 -10.02 -4.42
CA ASP A 106 -0.92 -11.36 -4.96
C ASP A 106 -2.43 -11.59 -5.17
N GLU A 107 -3.29 -11.19 -4.21
CA GLU A 107 -4.77 -11.29 -4.35
C GLU A 107 -5.29 -10.53 -5.59
N ILE A 108 -4.70 -9.39 -5.95
CA ILE A 108 -5.12 -8.61 -7.12
C ILE A 108 -4.57 -9.21 -8.43
N THR A 109 -3.37 -9.80 -8.39
CA THR A 109 -2.69 -10.32 -9.59
C THR A 109 -2.99 -11.80 -9.88
N ASP A 110 -3.34 -12.60 -8.87
CA ASP A 110 -3.65 -14.03 -9.01
C ASP A 110 -5.11 -14.29 -9.45
N ASP A 111 -5.99 -13.27 -9.37
CA ASP A 111 -7.37 -13.35 -9.87
C ASP A 111 -7.45 -13.51 -11.42
N ASP A 112 -6.32 -13.37 -12.13
CA ASP A 112 -6.19 -13.69 -13.57
C ASP A 112 -6.00 -15.20 -13.88
N ALA A 113 -5.90 -16.07 -12.85
CA ALA A 113 -5.71 -17.52 -13.03
C ALA A 113 -6.98 -18.38 -12.91
N GLY A 114 -8.17 -17.77 -12.94
CA GLY A 114 -9.43 -18.40 -12.53
C GLY A 114 -10.61 -18.25 -13.48
N ASP A 115 -10.46 -18.67 -14.73
CA ASP A 115 -11.59 -18.88 -15.66
C ASP A 115 -12.60 -19.88 -15.05
N LYS A 116 -13.70 -19.35 -14.50
CA LYS A 116 -14.99 -20.04 -14.36
C LYS A 116 -16.14 -19.06 -14.58
N ASP A 117 -16.48 -18.96 -15.85
CA ASP A 117 -17.82 -18.68 -16.37
C ASP A 117 -18.92 -19.35 -15.51
N ASP A 118 -19.87 -18.54 -15.04
CA ASP A 118 -21.30 -18.84 -15.18
C ASP A 118 -22.12 -17.60 -14.76
N GLY A 119 -22.64 -16.89 -15.76
CA GLY A 119 -24.07 -16.56 -15.79
C GLY A 119 -24.56 -15.28 -15.08
N GLU A 120 -24.89 -14.30 -15.93
CA GLU A 120 -26.03 -13.38 -15.84
C GLU A 120 -25.88 -12.02 -15.12
N ASN A 121 -25.87 -10.99 -15.98
CA ASN A 121 -26.60 -9.72 -15.88
C ASN A 121 -26.13 -8.65 -14.86
N LYS A 122 -25.14 -7.84 -15.26
CA LYS A 122 -25.13 -6.38 -14.97
C LYS A 122 -24.59 -5.59 -16.17
N GLN A 123 -25.49 -4.88 -16.83
CA GLN A 123 -25.19 -3.87 -17.84
C GLN A 123 -24.39 -2.70 -17.23
N ASN A 124 -23.44 -2.19 -18.02
CA ASN A 124 -22.45 -1.13 -17.76
C ASN A 124 -21.06 -1.60 -17.29
N ALA A 125 -20.56 -2.70 -17.87
CA ALA A 125 -19.11 -2.94 -17.92
C ALA A 125 -18.53 -2.05 -19.03
N HIS A 126 -17.93 -0.93 -18.62
CA HIS A 126 -16.85 -0.35 -19.40
C HIS A 126 -15.69 -1.36 -19.31
N ASP A 127 -15.07 -1.64 -20.46
CA ASP A 127 -13.88 -2.51 -20.62
C ASP A 127 -12.94 -2.47 -19.41
N ASP A 128 -12.60 -3.62 -18.84
CA ASP A 128 -11.31 -3.90 -18.19
C ASP A 128 -11.23 -5.40 -17.86
N GLU A 129 -10.66 -6.18 -18.80
CA GLU A 129 -10.19 -7.55 -18.60
C GLU A 129 -8.87 -7.59 -17.79
N GLY A 130 -8.73 -6.74 -16.77
CA GLY A 130 -7.53 -6.65 -15.94
C GLY A 130 -7.91 -6.56 -14.46
N GLY A 131 -7.11 -7.15 -13.58
CA GLY A 131 -7.27 -7.03 -12.13
C GLY A 131 -7.46 -5.58 -11.66
N ASN A 132 -7.85 -5.36 -10.39
CA ASN A 132 -8.09 -4.02 -9.82
C ASN A 132 -6.77 -3.21 -9.70
N PHE A 133 -6.19 -2.79 -10.83
CA PHE A 133 -4.89 -2.12 -10.95
C PHE A 133 -4.87 -0.78 -10.23
N PHE A 134 -6.04 -0.11 -10.14
CA PHE A 134 -6.17 1.07 -9.29
C PHE A 134 -5.89 0.73 -7.81
N ALA A 135 -6.49 -0.33 -7.27
CA ALA A 135 -6.22 -0.77 -5.90
C ALA A 135 -4.74 -1.12 -5.71
N LEU A 136 -4.17 -1.86 -6.66
CA LEU A 136 -2.76 -2.28 -6.61
C LEU A 136 -1.83 -1.06 -6.54
N LYS A 137 -2.03 -0.10 -7.44
CA LYS A 137 -1.27 1.16 -7.45
C LYS A 137 -1.39 1.91 -6.12
N GLU A 138 -2.60 2.13 -5.61
CA GLU A 138 -2.79 2.86 -4.36
C GLU A 138 -2.19 2.11 -3.17
N LEU A 139 -2.26 0.77 -3.13
CA LEU A 139 -1.57 -0.02 -2.10
C LEU A 139 -0.04 0.11 -2.19
N MET A 140 0.54 0.05 -3.39
CA MET A 140 1.99 0.23 -3.59
C MET A 140 2.45 1.61 -3.14
N LYS A 141 1.70 2.64 -3.49
CA LYS A 141 1.93 4.02 -3.06
C LYS A 141 1.83 4.17 -1.54
N LEU A 142 0.80 3.58 -0.91
CA LEU A 142 0.65 3.58 0.55
C LEU A 142 1.82 2.89 1.23
N GLN A 143 2.25 1.73 0.73
CA GLN A 143 3.40 1.02 1.27
C GLN A 143 4.67 1.86 1.12
N TYR A 144 4.89 2.51 -0.03
CA TYR A 144 6.07 3.35 -0.27
C TYR A 144 6.10 4.55 0.69
N GLN A 145 4.96 5.25 0.83
CA GLN A 145 4.81 6.35 1.78
C GLN A 145 5.09 5.90 3.22
N MET A 146 4.57 4.74 3.62
CA MET A 146 4.83 4.15 4.93
C MET A 146 6.32 3.89 5.16
N LEU A 147 6.99 3.28 4.19
CA LEU A 147 8.40 2.89 4.29
C LEU A 147 9.35 4.10 4.24
N THR A 148 8.91 5.24 3.70
CA THR A 148 9.73 6.46 3.61
C THR A 148 9.57 7.39 4.81
N LYS A 149 8.70 7.07 5.77
CA LYS A 149 8.56 7.83 7.01
C LYS A 149 9.85 7.86 7.82
N GLN A 150 10.07 8.98 8.51
CA GLN A 150 11.31 9.25 9.22
C GLN A 150 11.36 8.68 10.64
N ASP A 151 10.20 8.28 11.20
CA ASP A 151 10.14 7.68 12.53
C ASP A 151 10.91 6.36 12.59
N LYS A 152 11.47 6.07 13.77
CA LYS A 152 12.36 4.90 13.99
C LYS A 152 11.69 3.57 13.65
N CYS A 153 10.41 3.38 14.00
CA CYS A 153 9.68 2.13 13.74
C CYS A 153 9.50 1.88 12.23
N PHE A 154 9.18 2.91 11.46
CA PHE A 154 9.08 2.80 10.00
C PHE A 154 10.44 2.61 9.32
N LYS A 155 11.51 3.23 9.83
CA LYS A 155 12.89 2.95 9.37
C LYS A 155 13.30 1.50 9.59
N SER A 156 12.92 0.91 10.72
CA SER A 156 13.14 -0.52 11.01
C SER A 156 12.39 -1.41 10.01
N MET A 157 11.13 -1.08 9.70
CA MET A 157 10.32 -1.77 8.70
C MET A 157 10.93 -1.63 7.29
N GLN A 158 11.37 -0.44 6.91
CA GLN A 158 12.06 -0.20 5.65
C GLN A 158 13.34 -1.02 5.52
N HIS A 159 14.12 -1.11 6.60
CA HIS A 159 15.32 -1.94 6.60
C HIS A 159 15.00 -3.42 6.40
N TYR A 160 13.93 -3.93 7.01
CA TYR A 160 13.44 -5.28 6.76
C TYR A 160 13.02 -5.47 5.29
N TRP A 161 12.20 -4.56 4.76
CA TRP A 161 11.73 -4.59 3.37
C TRP A 161 12.88 -4.60 2.36
N SER A 162 13.81 -3.63 2.47
CA SER A 162 14.92 -3.47 1.52
C SER A 162 15.96 -4.60 1.58
N ASN A 163 15.86 -5.49 2.56
CA ASN A 163 16.73 -6.65 2.73
C ASN A 163 16.00 -7.99 2.54
N ASN A 164 14.72 -7.95 2.15
CA ASN A 164 13.95 -9.14 1.87
C ASN A 164 13.94 -9.44 0.37
N LYS A 165 14.53 -10.59 0.00
CA LYS A 165 14.64 -11.03 -1.39
C LYS A 165 13.29 -11.22 -2.07
N GLN A 166 12.29 -11.74 -1.36
CA GLN A 166 10.97 -11.98 -1.95
C GLN A 166 10.27 -10.67 -2.29
N CYS A 167 10.43 -9.65 -1.44
CA CYS A 167 9.91 -8.32 -1.70
C CYS A 167 10.51 -7.69 -2.96
N LEU A 168 11.82 -7.86 -3.18
CA LEU A 168 12.46 -7.42 -4.43
C LEU A 168 11.90 -8.17 -5.65
N ILE A 169 11.76 -9.50 -5.55
CA ILE A 169 11.25 -10.32 -6.65
C ILE A 169 9.81 -9.91 -6.99
N GLN A 170 8.94 -9.74 -6.00
CA GLN A 170 7.55 -9.33 -6.21
C GLN A 170 7.49 -7.97 -6.92
N VAL A 171 8.26 -6.97 -6.47
CA VAL A 171 8.31 -5.67 -7.15
C VAL A 171 8.80 -5.80 -8.60
N MET A 172 9.79 -6.65 -8.86
CA MET A 172 10.27 -6.90 -10.22
C MET A 172 9.24 -7.59 -11.10
N GLN A 173 8.45 -8.52 -10.57
CA GLN A 173 7.36 -9.17 -11.29
C GLN A 173 6.23 -8.19 -11.60
N LEU A 174 5.90 -7.31 -10.67
CA LEU A 174 4.88 -6.27 -10.87
C LEU A 174 5.25 -5.25 -11.96
N MET A 175 6.54 -5.12 -12.31
CA MET A 175 6.98 -4.30 -13.45
C MET A 175 6.74 -4.94 -14.82
N GLU A 176 6.40 -6.23 -14.87
CA GLU A 176 6.13 -6.93 -16.13
C GLU A 176 4.74 -6.58 -16.71
N TYR A 177 3.88 -5.93 -15.92
CA TYR A 177 2.57 -5.45 -16.34
C TYR A 177 2.67 -4.19 -17.22
N GLU A 178 1.76 -4.04 -18.18
CA GLU A 178 1.76 -2.94 -19.18
C GLU A 178 1.09 -1.63 -18.69
N ASP A 179 0.94 -1.43 -17.37
CA ASP A 179 0.37 -0.19 -16.80
C ASP A 179 1.49 0.78 -16.36
N ASP A 180 1.63 1.89 -17.08
CA ASP A 180 2.66 2.91 -16.81
C ASP A 180 2.59 3.46 -15.37
N SER A 181 1.38 3.57 -14.81
CA SER A 181 1.18 4.11 -13.48
C SER A 181 1.61 3.12 -12.39
N LEU A 182 1.40 1.82 -12.61
CA LEU A 182 1.90 0.75 -11.77
C LEU A 182 3.43 0.63 -11.85
N ILE A 183 4.00 0.69 -13.06
CA ILE A 183 5.45 0.64 -13.25
C ILE A 183 6.14 1.80 -12.50
N TYR A 184 5.55 3.00 -12.53
CA TYR A 184 6.07 4.13 -11.76
C TYR A 184 6.13 3.83 -10.25
N GLU A 185 5.07 3.27 -9.67
CA GLU A 185 5.07 2.88 -8.25
C GLU A 185 6.08 1.74 -7.96
N CYS A 186 6.27 0.81 -8.90
CA CYS A 186 7.32 -0.21 -8.81
C CYS A 186 8.72 0.40 -8.78
N ILE A 187 9.00 1.40 -9.63
CA ILE A 187 10.28 2.12 -9.65
C ILE A 187 10.53 2.84 -8.31
N LEU A 188 9.49 3.47 -7.74
CA LEU A 188 9.59 4.07 -6.42
C LEU A 188 9.94 3.02 -5.35
N GLN A 189 9.29 1.87 -5.35
CA GLN A 189 9.60 0.76 -4.44
C GLN A 189 11.02 0.22 -4.65
N LEU A 190 11.46 0.03 -5.90
CA LEU A 190 12.81 -0.43 -6.24
C LEU A 190 13.89 0.51 -5.69
N SER A 191 13.64 1.82 -5.68
CA SER A 191 14.60 2.80 -5.15
C SER A 191 14.99 2.52 -3.69
N LEU A 192 14.12 1.85 -2.92
CA LEU A 192 14.40 1.46 -1.53
C LEU A 192 15.43 0.34 -1.43
N PHE A 193 15.56 -0.51 -2.46
CA PHE A 193 16.55 -1.60 -2.54
C PHE A 193 17.93 -1.12 -3.04
N LEU A 194 18.04 0.12 -3.53
CA LEU A 194 19.31 0.69 -4.01
C LEU A 194 20.14 1.37 -2.90
N ARG A 195 19.73 1.22 -1.64
CA ARG A 195 20.38 1.88 -0.50
C ARG A 195 21.72 1.22 -0.13
N PRO A 196 22.67 1.97 0.47
CA PRO A 196 23.98 1.42 0.83
C PRO A 196 23.93 0.22 1.78
N SER A 197 22.92 0.20 2.66
CA SER A 197 22.71 -0.79 3.71
C SER A 197 22.07 -2.10 3.26
N CYS A 198 21.87 -2.30 1.95
CA CYS A 198 21.29 -3.54 1.43
C CYS A 198 22.26 -4.73 1.51
N SER A 199 21.69 -5.91 1.76
CA SER A 199 22.39 -7.16 1.97
C SER A 199 23.11 -7.63 0.69
N PRO A 200 24.15 -8.48 0.82
CA PRO A 200 24.82 -9.08 -0.33
C PRO A 200 23.87 -9.85 -1.25
N GLU A 201 22.83 -10.49 -0.69
CA GLU A 201 21.83 -11.24 -1.44
C GLU A 201 21.00 -10.33 -2.36
N ILE A 202 20.56 -9.18 -1.85
CA ILE A 202 19.84 -8.17 -2.64
C ILE A 202 20.72 -7.61 -3.75
N LYS A 203 21.97 -7.24 -3.41
CA LYS A 203 22.95 -6.73 -4.38
C LYS A 203 23.21 -7.73 -5.50
N LYS A 204 23.27 -9.03 -5.18
CA LYS A 204 23.43 -10.10 -6.16
C LYS A 204 22.26 -10.14 -7.15
N VAL A 205 21.02 -10.10 -6.67
CA VAL A 205 19.82 -10.09 -7.54
C VAL A 205 19.81 -8.85 -8.44
N LEU A 206 20.03 -7.66 -7.86
CA LEU A 206 20.08 -6.41 -8.63
C LEU A 206 21.18 -6.41 -9.68
N THR A 207 22.33 -7.00 -9.39
CA THR A 207 23.43 -7.13 -10.37
C THR A 207 23.03 -8.06 -11.51
N GLN A 208 22.43 -9.22 -11.19
CA GLN A 208 21.96 -10.20 -12.18
C GLN A 208 20.89 -9.62 -13.11
N GLN A 209 20.06 -8.71 -12.61
CA GLN A 209 18.94 -8.10 -13.32
C GLN A 209 19.20 -6.65 -13.75
N SER A 210 20.45 -6.19 -13.65
CA SER A 210 20.82 -4.78 -13.84
C SER A 210 20.41 -4.23 -15.21
N LYS A 211 20.67 -4.98 -16.28
CA LYS A 211 20.35 -4.55 -17.65
C LYS A 211 18.84 -4.32 -17.86
N PRO A 212 17.95 -5.30 -17.64
CA PRO A 212 16.51 -5.08 -17.82
C PRO A 212 15.96 -4.02 -16.87
N LEU A 213 16.48 -3.90 -15.65
CA LEU A 213 16.07 -2.83 -14.72
C LEU A 213 16.45 -1.43 -15.23
N ILE A 214 17.65 -1.26 -15.78
CA ILE A 214 18.09 0.02 -16.36
C ILE A 214 17.20 0.37 -17.56
N GLU A 215 16.97 -0.59 -18.47
CA GLU A 215 16.13 -0.39 -19.65
C GLU A 215 14.69 0.02 -19.28
N ALA A 216 14.14 -0.57 -18.22
CA ALA A 216 12.82 -0.19 -17.70
C ALA A 216 12.83 1.22 -17.09
N ILE A 217 13.81 1.56 -16.25
CA ILE A 217 13.88 2.86 -15.56
C ILE A 217 14.15 4.01 -16.53
N GLU A 218 14.96 3.80 -17.58
CA GLU A 218 15.33 4.83 -18.56
C GLU A 218 14.11 5.45 -19.26
N GLN A 219 13.04 4.68 -19.44
CA GLN A 219 11.79 5.16 -20.06
C GLN A 219 11.07 6.22 -19.21
N TYR A 220 11.32 6.21 -17.89
CA TYR A 220 10.68 7.08 -16.90
C TYR A 220 11.61 8.20 -16.40
N GLN A 221 12.81 8.33 -16.97
CA GLN A 221 13.69 9.45 -16.65
C GLN A 221 13.10 10.77 -17.19
N PRO A 222 13.22 11.88 -16.44
CA PRO A 222 12.86 13.19 -16.97
C PRO A 222 13.64 13.43 -18.25
N ARG A 223 12.95 13.56 -19.39
CA ARG A 223 13.59 13.99 -20.63
C ARG A 223 14.13 15.39 -20.39
N HIS A 224 15.45 15.55 -20.37
CA HIS A 224 16.05 16.87 -20.35
C HIS A 224 15.43 17.69 -21.49
N PRO A 225 14.84 18.86 -21.25
CA PRO A 225 14.50 19.75 -22.34
C PRO A 225 15.80 20.01 -23.12
N PRO A 226 15.77 19.99 -24.47
CA PRO A 226 16.96 20.26 -25.26
C PRO A 226 17.56 21.59 -24.81
N GLU A 227 18.88 21.62 -24.58
CA GLU A 227 19.64 22.80 -24.12
C GLU A 227 19.70 23.94 -25.16
N ASP A 228 18.90 23.89 -26.21
CA ASP A 228 18.90 24.86 -27.31
C ASP A 228 17.67 25.77 -27.20
N ASP A 229 17.67 26.72 -26.25
CA ASP A 229 16.87 27.96 -26.34
C ASP A 229 17.32 29.08 -25.37
N PHE A 230 18.57 29.05 -24.88
CA PHE A 230 19.20 30.18 -24.19
C PHE A 230 20.36 30.76 -25.00
N ILE A 231 20.04 31.32 -26.16
CA ILE A 231 20.81 32.42 -26.75
C ILE A 231 19.83 33.56 -27.04
N GLN A 232 19.77 34.54 -26.13
CA GLN A 232 19.49 35.94 -26.45
C GLN A 232 20.43 36.84 -25.64
#